data_AF-A0A7X5N522-F1
#
_entry.id   AF-A0A7X5N522-F1
#
_cell.length_a   1.000
_cell.length_b   1.000
_cell.length_c   1.000
_cell.angle_alpha   90.00
_cell.angle_beta   90.00
_cell.angle_gamma   90.00
#
_symmetry.space_group_name_H-M   'P 1'
#
loop_
_entity.id
_entity.type
_entity.pdbx_description
1 polymer ?
#
loop_
_entity_poly.entity_id
_entity_poly.type
_entity_poly.pdbx_seq_one_letter_code
_entity_poly.pdbx_strand_id
1 'polypeptide(L)' 'GASGWGRVDVMRDRASGQLYLLEVNTAPGMTSHSLVPKAARQLGIDFEELVWRVLEQTL' A
#
# COMPACT_ATOMS: atom_id res chain seq x y z
N GLY A 1 -14.56 -0.41 -7.34
CA GLY A 1 -14.76 0.40 -6.12
C GLY A 1 -13.70 1.48 -6.05
N ALA A 2 -12.42 1.06 -6.04
CA ALA A 2 -11.25 1.89 -6.32
C ALA A 2 -10.44 1.23 -7.46
N SER A 3 -9.52 1.97 -8.07
CA SER A 3 -8.62 1.52 -9.15
C SER A 3 -7.25 2.18 -9.02
N GLY A 4 -6.23 1.59 -9.64
CA GLY A 4 -4.84 2.05 -9.53
C GLY A 4 -4.15 1.50 -8.28
N TRP A 5 -3.74 2.39 -7.38
CA TRP A 5 -2.95 2.04 -6.19
C TRP A 5 -3.57 2.59 -4.90
N GLY A 6 -3.16 2.04 -3.75
CA GLY A 6 -3.64 2.45 -2.44
C GLY A 6 -3.09 1.56 -1.32
N ARG A 7 -3.51 1.82 -0.07
CA ARG A 7 -3.21 0.98 1.10
C ARG A 7 -4.51 0.46 1.71
N VAL A 8 -4.58 -0.83 1.95
CA VAL A 8 -5.71 -1.48 2.64
C VAL A 8 -5.21 -1.98 3.99
N ASP A 9 -5.81 -1.47 5.06
CA ASP A 9 -5.44 -1.85 6.42
C ASP A 9 -6.44 -2.88 6.95
N VAL A 10 -5.91 -3.99 7.45
CA VAL A 10 -6.70 -5.10 8.00
C VAL A 10 -6.19 -5.48 9.38
N MET A 11 -7.12 -5.83 10.27
CA MET A 11 -6.81 -6.44 11.55
C MET A 11 -7.08 -7.94 11.47
N ARG A 12 -6.11 -8.75 11.89
CA ARG A 12 -6.27 -10.21 12.01
C ARG A 12 -6.64 -10.56 13.44
N ASP A 13 -7.80 -11.17 13.63
CA ASP A 13 -8.14 -11.78 14.92
C ASP A 13 -7.17 -12.93 15.22
N ARG A 14 -6.69 -12.99 16.47
CA ARG A 14 -5.62 -13.92 16.86
C ARG A 14 -6.11 -15.36 17.03
N ALA A 15 -7.36 -15.55 17.45
CA ALA A 15 -7.90 -16.86 17.75
C ALA A 15 -8.43 -17.56 16.50
N SER A 16 -9.24 -16.85 15.71
CA SER A 16 -9.88 -17.37 14.49
C SER A 16 -9.05 -17.15 13.23
N GLY A 17 -8.11 -16.19 13.24
CA GLY A 17 -7.39 -15.77 12.05
C GLY A 17 -8.22 -14.90 11.08
N GLN A 18 -9.47 -14.58 11.43
CA GLN A 18 -10.36 -13.76 10.60
C GLN A 18 -9.75 -12.37 10.35
N LEU A 19 -9.84 -11.91 9.10
CA LEU A 19 -9.43 -10.55 8.72
C LEU A 19 -10.63 -9.61 8.78
N TYR A 20 -10.44 -8.46 9.40
CA TYR A 20 -11.39 -7.35 9.47
C TYR A 20 -10.80 -6.15 8.74
N LEU A 21 -11.53 -5.63 7.76
CA LEU A 21 -11.16 -4.40 7.06
C LEU A 21 -11.30 -3.22 8.02
N LEU A 22 -10.24 -2.42 8.14
CA LEU A 22 -10.25 -1.20 8.95
C LEU A 22 -10.50 0.02 8.06
N GLU A 23 -9.64 0.20 7.05
CA GLU A 23 -9.73 1.34 6.15
C GLU A 23 -9.10 1.03 4.78
N VAL A 24 -9.50 1.84 3.79
CA VAL A 24 -8.90 1.88 2.45
C VAL A 24 -8.42 3.29 2.21
N ASN A 25 -7.11 3.48 2.14
CA ASN A 25 -6.47 4.75 1.80
C ASN A 25 -6.17 4.79 0.30
N THR A 26 -6.92 5.59 -0.45
CA THR A 26 -6.71 5.79 -1.90
C THR A 26 -5.54 6.73 -2.23
N ALA A 27 -5.06 7.49 -1.24
CA ALA A 27 -3.88 8.33 -1.34
C ALA A 27 -3.04 8.20 -0.05
N PRO A 28 -2.32 7.09 0.14
CA PRO A 28 -1.53 6.85 1.34
C PRO A 28 -0.27 7.73 1.37
N GLY A 29 0.33 7.88 2.56
CA GLY A 29 1.58 8.62 2.73
C GLY A 29 2.74 8.05 1.90
N MET A 30 3.59 8.94 1.39
CA MET A 30 4.70 8.64 0.46
C MET A 30 6.07 9.10 0.96
N THR A 31 6.26 9.28 2.27
CA THR A 31 7.58 9.57 2.84
C THR A 31 8.42 8.29 3.01
N SER A 32 9.73 8.43 3.24
CA SER A 32 10.62 7.29 3.53
C SER A 32 10.15 6.43 4.72
N HIS A 33 9.40 7.03 5.65
CA HIS A 33 8.83 6.37 6.83
C HIS A 33 7.44 5.77 6.60
N SER A 34 6.78 6.06 5.48
CA SER A 34 5.43 5.60 5.16
C SER A 34 5.39 4.10 4.79
N LEU A 35 4.24 3.46 5.03
CA LEU A 35 4.09 2.00 4.90
C LEU A 35 4.20 1.50 3.45
N VAL A 36 3.64 2.23 2.47
CA VAL A 36 3.68 1.81 1.06
C VAL A 36 5.11 1.80 0.51
N PRO A 37 5.92 2.87 0.63
CA PRO A 37 7.34 2.83 0.28
C PRO A 37 8.14 1.76 1.03
N LYS A 38 7.85 1.54 2.32
CA LYS A 38 8.51 0.48 3.10
C LYS A 38 8.20 -0.92 2.57
N ALA A 39 6.95 -1.19 2.23
CA ALA A 39 6.52 -2.47 1.67
C ALA A 39 7.12 -2.70 0.28
N ALA A 40 7.15 -1.68 -0.58
CA ALA A 40 7.78 -1.77 -1.91
C ALA A 40 9.27 -2.15 -1.81
N ARG A 41 10.01 -1.54 -0.87
CA ARG A 41 11.43 -1.88 -0.64
C ARG A 41 11.66 -3.34 -0.25
N GLN A 42 10.73 -3.98 0.46
CA GLN A 42 10.83 -5.41 0.77
C GLN A 42 10.77 -6.29 -0.48
N LEU A 43 10.21 -5.77 -1.58
CA LEU A 43 10.17 -6.41 -2.89
C LEU A 43 11.32 -5.95 -3.80
N GLY A 44 12.30 -5.21 -3.26
CA GLY A 44 13.41 -4.65 -4.04
C GLY A 44 13.03 -3.46 -4.93
N ILE A 45 11.84 -2.87 -4.73
CA ILE A 45 11.38 -1.70 -5.45
C ILE A 45 11.81 -0.45 -4.66
N ASP A 46 12.69 0.36 -5.24
CA ASP A 46 13.09 1.63 -4.65
C ASP A 46 11.99 2.70 -4.78
N PHE A 47 12.24 3.89 -4.22
CA PHE A 47 11.19 4.90 -4.13
C PHE A 47 10.88 5.52 -5.50
N GLU A 48 11.91 5.78 -6.29
CA GLU A 48 11.84 6.33 -7.64
C GLU A 48 11.06 5.40 -8.58
N GLU A 49 11.36 4.10 -8.55
CA GLU A 49 10.65 3.06 -9.30
C GLU A 49 9.19 2.94 -8.84
N LEU A 50 8.93 3.00 -7.53
CA LEU A 50 7.57 3.00 -7.00
C LEU A 50 6.74 4.18 -7.53
N VAL A 51 7.33 5.38 -7.54
CA VAL A 51 6.67 6.59 -8.08
C VAL A 51 6.40 6.42 -9.57
N TRP A 52 7.36 5.90 -10.33
CA TRP A 52 7.19 5.65 -11.76
C TRP A 52 6.03 4.70 -12.06
N ARG A 53 5.94 3.57 -11.35
CA ARG A 53 4.84 2.60 -11.50
C ARG A 53 3.47 3.19 -11.20
N VAL A 54 3.39 4.09 -10.21
CA VAL A 54 2.14 4.80 -9.90
C VAL A 54 1.74 5.73 -11.06
N LEU A 55 2.70 6.45 -11.64
CA LEU A 55 2.44 7.35 -12.77
C LEU A 55 2.02 6.59 -14.03
N GLU A 56 2.64 5.44 -14.32
CA GLU A 56 2.32 4.58 -15.47
C GLU A 56 0.86 4.09 -15.44
N GLN A 57 0.24 3.97 -14.27
CA GLN A 57 -1.18 3.62 -14.15
C GLN A 57 -2.16 4.77 -14.47
N THR A 58 -1.65 5.99 -14.63
CA THR A 58 -2.46 7.21 -14.86
C THR A 58 -2.43 7.66 -16.33
N LEU A 59 -1.45 7.19 -17.12
CA LEU A 59 -1.24 7.53 -18.53
C LEU A 59 -1.74 6.42 -19.47
#